data_AF-A0A929Z0P3-F1
#
_entry.id   AF-A0A929Z0P3-F1
#
_cell.length_a   1.000
_cell.length_b   1.000
_cell.length_c   1.000
_cell.angle_alpha   90.00
_cell.angle_beta   90.00
_cell.angle_gamma   90.00
#
_symmetry.space_group_name_H-M   'P 1'
#
loop_
_entity.id
_entity.type
_entity.pdbx_description
1 polymer ?
#
loop_
_entity_poly.entity_id
_entity_poly.type
_entity_poly.pdbx_seq_one_letter_code
_entity_poly.pdbx_strand_id
1 'polypeptide(L)'
;TEDRDNLVNKLEKMYGLGIRSFAVFFDDIAGEGARGEKQAELLNYVDSVFVKKHGDIAPLLLCPTIYNRAWSGNGDQYLNALGRSLNPGIEVMWTGNSVVHTIDKESMDWINARIKRKAYIWLNFPVNDFVRDHILLGPTYGNGLDIANDVSGFVSNPMQYAESSKIALYSIADYTWNMKFYDWATSWDRALNDLLPGDAAALRVFASYNEDLGPNGHGFRRDESRDLKPLCDRIAQGDASAVSDLRVACQELGTACDLLLNNKENKWLIEELRPWLVQGKLVAQYGETVCDAAQTKAENPQSLQSFPQLYRQVLSLQKQMYDNEVNPALLHEYQTGTKLGTLRLLPAIQRVLADATKAYNAAHGTHYEAVTQYSPFTIESTVPQLAQQPISTYGGEVKIAPSNEVVTWPAGSQFTVRGDRPFTLR
;
A
#
# COMPACT_ATOMS: atom_id res chain seq x y z
N THR A 1 11.38 39.13 -7.54
CA THR A 1 12.85 39.19 -7.41
C THR A 1 13.27 38.79 -6.02
N GLU A 2 12.62 39.28 -4.96
CA GLU A 2 12.88 38.88 -3.57
C GLU A 2 12.91 37.37 -3.33
N ASP A 3 11.86 36.61 -3.67
CA ASP A 3 11.85 35.15 -3.45
C ASP A 3 12.92 34.39 -4.22
N ARG A 4 13.26 34.86 -5.42
CA ARG A 4 14.34 34.28 -6.24
C ARG A 4 15.70 34.45 -5.56
N ASP A 5 15.95 35.62 -4.97
CA ASP A 5 17.21 35.92 -4.29
C ASP A 5 17.25 35.20 -2.92
N ASN A 6 16.11 35.08 -2.24
CA ASN A 6 15.97 34.25 -1.03
C ASN A 6 16.25 32.77 -1.30
N LEU A 7 15.78 32.24 -2.43
CA LEU A 7 16.09 30.87 -2.86
C LEU A 7 17.61 30.67 -2.98
N VAL A 8 18.29 31.52 -3.76
CA VAL A 8 19.76 31.42 -3.92
C VAL A 8 20.48 31.57 -2.59
N ASN A 9 20.09 32.51 -1.74
CA ASN A 9 20.66 32.66 -0.40
C ASN A 9 20.48 31.40 0.46
N LYS A 10 19.34 30.71 0.36
CA LYS A 10 19.14 29.42 1.04
C LYS A 10 20.06 28.35 0.45
N LEU A 11 20.20 28.27 -0.87
CA LEU A 11 21.10 27.32 -1.53
C LEU A 11 22.56 27.54 -1.11
N GLU A 12 23.02 28.79 -1.04
CA GLU A 12 24.35 29.15 -0.55
C GLU A 12 24.59 28.71 0.91
N LYS A 13 23.57 28.86 1.78
CA LYS A 13 23.64 28.34 3.16
C LYS A 13 23.82 26.83 3.19
N MET A 14 23.07 26.09 2.36
CA MET A 14 23.18 24.64 2.28
C MET A 14 24.52 24.20 1.67
N TYR A 15 25.03 24.93 0.69
CA TYR A 15 26.36 24.71 0.13
C TYR A 15 27.46 24.91 1.18
N GLY A 16 27.32 25.93 2.04
CA GLY A 16 28.22 26.18 3.17
C GLY A 16 28.24 25.05 4.21
N LEU A 17 27.19 24.22 4.27
CA LEU A 17 27.15 22.99 5.08
C LEU A 17 27.78 21.78 4.38
N GLY A 18 28.25 21.92 3.14
CA GLY A 18 28.89 20.85 2.36
C GLY A 18 28.00 20.19 1.30
N ILE A 19 26.76 20.64 1.10
CA ILE A 19 25.87 20.08 0.07
C ILE A 19 26.37 20.46 -1.33
N ARG A 20 26.37 19.49 -2.26
CA ARG A 20 26.87 19.65 -3.64
C ARG A 20 25.90 19.17 -4.73
N SER A 21 24.68 18.83 -4.34
CA SER A 21 23.61 18.45 -5.27
C SER A 21 22.33 19.07 -4.76
N PHE A 22 21.57 19.66 -5.68
CA PHE A 22 20.40 20.46 -5.34
C PHE A 22 19.23 20.08 -6.24
N ALA A 23 18.03 20.25 -5.71
CA ALA A 23 16.80 20.07 -6.46
C ALA A 23 15.80 21.18 -6.11
N VAL A 24 14.92 21.51 -7.06
CA VAL A 24 13.80 22.43 -6.84
C VAL A 24 12.52 21.72 -7.26
N PHE A 25 11.58 21.62 -6.32
CA PHE A 25 10.38 20.80 -6.45
C PHE A 25 9.14 21.69 -6.59
N PHE A 26 8.34 21.41 -7.61
CA PHE A 26 7.06 22.08 -7.90
C PHE A 26 5.91 21.07 -8.04
N ASP A 27 6.05 19.87 -7.50
CA ASP A 27 4.97 18.90 -7.34
C ASP A 27 3.90 19.41 -6.37
N ASP A 28 2.66 18.95 -6.57
CA ASP A 28 1.50 19.15 -5.69
C ASP A 28 1.15 20.61 -5.33
N ILE A 29 1.43 21.54 -6.26
CA ILE A 29 1.05 22.95 -6.16
C ILE A 29 0.14 23.41 -7.32
N ALA A 30 -0.51 24.56 -7.14
CA ALA A 30 -1.35 25.21 -8.14
C ALA A 30 -1.04 26.71 -8.27
N GLY A 31 -1.70 27.38 -9.22
CA GLY A 31 -1.58 28.83 -9.42
C GLY A 31 -0.32 29.26 -10.17
N GLU A 32 0.16 30.47 -9.92
CA GLU A 32 1.32 31.04 -10.65
C GLU A 32 2.59 30.21 -10.54
N GLY A 33 2.78 29.50 -9.43
CA GLY A 33 3.91 28.59 -9.21
C GLY A 33 3.92 27.38 -10.14
N ALA A 34 2.79 27.01 -10.76
CA ALA A 34 2.63 25.86 -11.64
C ALA A 34 2.93 26.15 -13.13
N ARG A 35 3.52 27.32 -13.44
CA ARG A 35 3.81 27.74 -14.82
C ARG A 35 5.18 27.26 -15.28
N GLY A 36 5.21 26.31 -16.22
CA GLY A 36 6.45 25.70 -16.73
C GLY A 36 7.49 26.71 -17.25
N GLU A 37 7.08 27.77 -17.94
CA GLU A 37 8.00 28.82 -18.40
C GLU A 37 8.68 29.56 -17.24
N LYS A 38 7.94 29.84 -16.16
CA LYS A 38 8.47 30.54 -14.98
C LYS A 38 9.37 29.65 -14.15
N GLN A 39 9.04 28.36 -14.05
CA GLN A 39 9.91 27.37 -13.44
C GLN A 39 11.22 27.23 -14.23
N ALA A 40 11.16 27.17 -15.57
CA ALA A 40 12.36 27.13 -16.40
C ALA A 40 13.22 28.40 -16.26
N GLU A 41 12.61 29.58 -16.26
CA GLU A 41 13.31 30.86 -16.02
C GLU A 41 14.05 30.85 -14.66
N LEU A 42 13.38 30.41 -13.60
CA LEU A 42 13.96 30.32 -12.26
C LEU A 42 15.10 29.31 -12.19
N LEU A 43 14.92 28.10 -12.74
CA LEU A 43 15.93 27.05 -12.72
C LEU A 43 17.16 27.45 -13.56
N ASN A 44 16.98 28.10 -14.71
CA ASN A 44 18.09 28.62 -15.52
C ASN A 44 18.85 29.73 -14.80
N TYR A 45 18.15 30.58 -14.05
CA TYR A 45 18.78 31.58 -13.20
C TYR A 45 19.63 30.91 -12.11
N VAL A 46 19.07 29.96 -11.36
CA VAL A 46 19.80 29.21 -10.32
C VAL A 46 21.01 28.48 -10.91
N ASP A 47 20.85 27.82 -12.05
CA ASP A 47 21.95 27.16 -12.76
C ASP A 47 23.09 28.15 -13.09
N SER A 48 22.74 29.35 -13.57
CA SER A 48 23.73 30.35 -13.98
C SER A 48 24.44 31.03 -12.81
N VAL A 49 23.69 31.43 -11.78
CA VAL A 49 24.24 32.27 -10.69
C VAL A 49 24.76 31.49 -9.50
N PHE A 50 24.39 30.21 -9.39
CA PHE A 50 24.75 29.35 -8.26
C PHE A 50 25.52 28.10 -8.72
N VAL A 51 24.92 27.24 -9.56
CA VAL A 51 25.54 25.96 -9.96
C VAL A 51 26.84 26.19 -10.74
N LYS A 52 26.79 26.94 -11.84
CA LYS A 52 27.96 27.23 -12.69
C LYS A 52 28.98 28.14 -12.01
N LYS A 53 28.58 28.89 -10.98
CA LYS A 53 29.47 29.78 -10.23
C LYS A 53 30.42 29.01 -9.29
N HIS A 54 29.93 27.95 -8.64
CA HIS A 54 30.76 27.13 -7.74
C HIS A 54 31.59 26.08 -8.51
N GLY A 55 31.05 25.53 -9.60
CA GLY A 55 31.78 24.64 -10.52
C GLY A 55 31.98 23.20 -10.02
N ASP A 56 31.74 22.92 -8.73
CA ASP A 56 31.79 21.59 -8.10
C ASP A 56 30.40 21.03 -7.74
N ILE A 57 29.33 21.69 -8.19
CA ILE A 57 27.93 21.30 -7.95
C ILE A 57 27.47 20.36 -9.07
N ALA A 58 26.84 19.25 -8.70
CA ALA A 58 26.23 18.30 -9.62
C ALA A 58 25.07 18.94 -10.44
N PRO A 59 24.62 18.33 -11.55
CA PRO A 59 23.44 18.77 -12.28
C PRO A 59 22.25 19.08 -11.37
N LEU A 60 21.58 20.20 -11.61
CA LEU A 60 20.40 20.64 -10.85
C LEU A 60 19.19 19.77 -11.24
N LEU A 61 18.43 19.30 -10.26
CA LEU A 61 17.21 18.53 -10.49
C LEU A 61 15.96 19.42 -10.38
N LEU A 62 15.02 19.24 -11.31
CA LEU A 62 13.69 19.82 -11.27
C LEU A 62 12.65 18.70 -11.07
N CYS A 63 11.82 18.78 -10.03
CA CYS A 63 10.54 18.07 -10.03
C CYS A 63 9.45 18.99 -10.61
N PRO A 64 8.89 18.69 -11.79
CA PRO A 64 7.86 19.52 -12.40
C PRO A 64 6.51 19.39 -11.70
N THR A 65 5.61 20.35 -11.89
CA THR A 65 4.20 20.25 -11.45
C THR A 65 3.43 19.21 -12.21
N ILE A 66 3.65 19.12 -13.52
CA ILE A 66 3.15 18.01 -14.33
C ILE A 66 4.25 16.96 -14.38
N TYR A 67 4.26 16.06 -13.40
CA TYR A 67 5.27 15.01 -13.24
C TYR A 67 4.82 13.61 -13.70
N ASN A 68 3.62 13.50 -14.25
CA ASN A 68 3.10 12.28 -14.86
C ASN A 68 2.20 12.56 -16.07
N ARG A 69 2.01 11.57 -16.93
CA ARG A 69 1.27 11.74 -18.19
C ARG A 69 -0.22 12.02 -17.98
N ALA A 70 -0.85 11.36 -17.01
CA ALA A 70 -2.29 11.52 -16.75
C ALA A 70 -2.66 12.96 -16.36
N TRP A 71 -1.70 13.72 -15.82
CA TRP A 71 -1.88 15.13 -15.49
C TRP A 71 -1.48 16.07 -16.63
N SER A 72 -0.96 15.54 -17.74
CA SER A 72 -0.66 16.33 -18.93
C SER A 72 -1.96 16.80 -19.56
N GLY A 73 -2.18 18.11 -19.55
CA GLY A 73 -3.31 18.74 -20.22
C GLY A 73 -3.16 18.71 -21.76
N ASN A 74 -4.17 19.25 -22.44
CA ASN A 74 -4.22 19.28 -23.91
C ASN A 74 -2.98 19.94 -24.53
N GLY A 75 -2.31 19.21 -25.42
CA GLY A 75 -1.14 19.70 -26.19
C GLY A 75 0.18 19.72 -25.42
N ASP A 76 0.23 19.17 -24.20
CA ASP A 76 1.46 19.01 -23.40
C ASP A 76 2.25 20.32 -23.23
N GLN A 77 1.55 21.47 -23.22
CA GLN A 77 2.16 22.80 -23.34
C GLN A 77 3.19 23.06 -22.23
N TYR A 78 2.87 22.65 -21.01
CA TYR A 78 3.73 22.76 -19.85
C TYR A 78 5.06 22.01 -20.06
N LEU A 79 5.00 20.73 -20.44
CA LEU A 79 6.19 19.89 -20.65
C LEU A 79 7.02 20.37 -21.84
N ASN A 80 6.35 20.77 -22.92
CA ASN A 80 7.01 21.34 -24.10
C ASN A 80 7.69 22.68 -23.78
N ALA A 81 7.14 23.50 -22.88
CA ALA A 81 7.78 24.73 -22.42
C ALA A 81 9.07 24.44 -21.64
N LEU A 82 9.04 23.47 -20.72
CA LEU A 82 10.25 23.00 -20.03
C LEU A 82 11.30 22.49 -21.03
N GLY A 83 10.90 21.65 -21.99
CA GLY A 83 11.82 21.07 -22.96
C GLY A 83 12.48 22.10 -23.88
N ARG A 84 11.79 23.21 -24.20
CA ARG A 84 12.36 24.31 -25.01
C ARG A 84 13.26 25.24 -24.21
N SER A 85 12.88 25.55 -22.98
CA SER A 85 13.45 26.69 -22.25
C SER A 85 14.48 26.28 -21.20
N LEU A 86 14.37 25.09 -20.61
CA LEU A 86 15.24 24.66 -19.50
C LEU A 86 16.64 24.30 -20.01
N ASN A 87 17.69 24.80 -19.37
CA ASN A 87 19.08 24.52 -19.74
C ASN A 87 19.32 22.99 -19.86
N PRO A 88 20.08 22.52 -20.88
CA PRO A 88 20.22 21.09 -21.15
C PRO A 88 20.84 20.27 -20.01
N GLY A 89 21.64 20.90 -19.14
CA GLY A 89 22.27 20.24 -17.99
C GLY A 89 21.38 20.13 -16.75
N ILE A 90 20.12 20.59 -16.81
CA ILE A 90 19.16 20.47 -15.71
C ILE A 90 18.34 19.19 -15.93
N GLU A 91 18.30 18.34 -14.91
CA GLU A 91 17.55 17.08 -14.92
C GLU A 91 16.08 17.32 -14.60
N VAL A 92 15.17 16.49 -15.15
CA VAL A 92 13.73 16.65 -14.97
C VAL A 92 13.13 15.34 -14.49
N MET A 93 12.49 15.38 -13.31
CA MET A 93 11.89 14.21 -12.68
C MET A 93 10.59 13.79 -13.36
N TRP A 94 10.28 12.49 -13.32
CA TRP A 94 9.07 11.90 -13.91
C TRP A 94 8.63 10.64 -13.20
N THR A 95 7.32 10.46 -12.96
CA THR A 95 6.75 9.29 -12.26
C THR A 95 6.07 8.28 -13.19
N GLY A 96 6.03 8.53 -14.50
CA GLY A 96 5.45 7.63 -15.50
C GLY A 96 4.08 8.08 -16.01
N ASN A 97 3.26 7.12 -16.43
CA ASN A 97 1.96 7.41 -17.05
C ASN A 97 0.90 7.90 -16.04
N SER A 98 1.09 7.68 -14.75
CA SER A 98 0.27 8.19 -13.64
C SER A 98 1.16 8.52 -12.44
N VAL A 99 0.58 9.07 -11.36
CA VAL A 99 1.30 9.38 -10.11
C VAL A 99 2.06 8.15 -9.60
N VAL A 100 1.38 7.00 -9.56
CA VAL A 100 1.96 5.70 -9.20
C VAL A 100 1.91 4.82 -10.45
N HIS A 101 3.05 4.56 -11.08
CA HIS A 101 3.15 3.75 -12.29
C HIS A 101 4.49 3.02 -12.36
N THR A 102 4.52 1.88 -13.04
CA THR A 102 5.79 1.25 -13.44
C THR A 102 6.32 1.92 -14.70
N ILE A 103 7.63 1.92 -14.93
CA ILE A 103 8.21 2.65 -16.07
C ILE A 103 8.50 1.70 -17.21
N ASP A 104 7.92 1.94 -18.38
CA ASP A 104 8.18 1.16 -19.60
C ASP A 104 8.75 2.04 -20.73
N LYS A 105 9.15 1.37 -21.82
CA LYS A 105 9.76 2.02 -22.97
C LYS A 105 8.84 3.07 -23.61
N GLU A 106 7.54 2.79 -23.69
CA GLU A 106 6.53 3.72 -24.23
C GLU A 106 6.44 4.99 -23.41
N SER A 107 6.37 4.86 -22.08
CA SER A 107 6.34 5.98 -21.15
C SER A 107 7.56 6.89 -21.35
N MET A 108 8.74 6.28 -21.52
CA MET A 108 10.00 6.99 -21.71
C MET A 108 10.08 7.71 -23.06
N ASP A 109 9.71 7.03 -24.14
CA ASP A 109 9.68 7.64 -25.48
C ASP A 109 8.72 8.84 -25.52
N TRP A 110 7.57 8.72 -24.84
CA TRP A 110 6.59 9.80 -24.74
C TRP A 110 7.14 11.03 -24.01
N ILE A 111 7.72 10.86 -22.82
CA ILE A 111 8.19 12.00 -22.01
C ILE A 111 9.45 12.61 -22.61
N ASN A 112 10.43 11.81 -23.02
CA ASN A 112 11.71 12.29 -23.52
C ASN A 112 11.54 13.15 -24.79
N ALA A 113 10.55 12.82 -25.63
CA ALA A 113 10.19 13.63 -26.79
C ALA A 113 9.67 15.02 -26.43
N ARG A 114 9.08 15.23 -25.25
CA ARG A 114 8.51 16.51 -24.79
C ARG A 114 9.52 17.36 -24.04
N ILE A 115 10.23 16.77 -23.09
CA ILE A 115 11.25 17.46 -22.28
C ILE A 115 12.60 17.60 -22.99
N LYS A 116 12.76 16.98 -24.17
CA LYS A 116 13.94 17.04 -25.04
C LYS A 116 15.25 16.59 -24.36
N ARG A 117 15.12 15.67 -23.40
CA ARG A 117 16.20 15.04 -22.63
C ARG A 117 15.70 13.71 -22.08
N LYS A 118 16.59 12.91 -21.49
CA LYS A 118 16.21 11.71 -20.75
C LYS A 118 15.58 12.12 -19.41
N ALA A 119 14.45 11.52 -19.06
CA ALA A 119 13.82 11.81 -17.77
C ALA A 119 14.59 11.15 -16.61
N TYR A 120 14.55 11.82 -15.46
CA TYR A 120 15.05 11.30 -14.19
C TYR A 120 13.87 10.63 -13.46
N ILE A 121 13.88 9.31 -13.30
CA ILE A 121 12.71 8.62 -12.75
C ILE A 121 12.59 8.85 -11.24
N TRP A 122 11.40 9.26 -10.82
CA TRP A 122 10.90 9.17 -9.46
C TRP A 122 9.87 8.04 -9.43
N LEU A 123 10.29 6.86 -8.99
CA LEU A 123 9.38 5.72 -8.83
C LEU A 123 8.63 5.82 -7.49
N ASN A 124 7.31 5.98 -7.54
CA ASN A 124 6.44 5.93 -6.36
C ASN A 124 6.18 4.48 -5.90
N PHE A 125 7.25 3.80 -5.48
CA PHE A 125 7.21 2.49 -4.85
C PHE A 125 8.52 2.30 -4.06
N PRO A 126 8.48 1.86 -2.79
CA PRO A 126 7.33 1.32 -2.05
C PRO A 126 6.51 2.34 -1.25
N VAL A 127 6.55 3.64 -1.54
CA VAL A 127 5.75 4.66 -0.81
C VAL A 127 4.30 4.20 -0.56
N ASN A 128 3.83 4.36 0.68
CA ASN A 128 2.51 3.93 1.14
C ASN A 128 1.73 5.06 1.83
N ASP A 129 2.10 6.32 1.60
CA ASP A 129 1.48 7.49 2.23
C ASP A 129 0.00 7.71 1.85
N PHE A 130 -0.48 7.08 0.79
CA PHE A 130 -1.88 7.06 0.36
C PHE A 130 -2.63 5.76 0.73
N VAL A 131 -1.92 4.76 1.28
CA VAL A 131 -2.44 3.46 1.78
C VAL A 131 -1.74 3.08 3.10
N ARG A 132 -1.78 4.00 4.06
CA ARG A 132 -0.96 3.93 5.29
C ARG A 132 -1.32 2.79 6.24
N ASP A 133 -2.39 2.06 5.95
CA ASP A 133 -2.80 0.84 6.64
C ASP A 133 -2.10 -0.43 6.12
N HIS A 134 -1.44 -0.36 4.95
CA HIS A 134 -0.67 -1.46 4.37
C HIS A 134 0.84 -1.20 4.48
N ILE A 135 1.61 -2.25 4.82
CA ILE A 135 3.07 -2.26 4.68
C ILE A 135 3.43 -2.99 3.40
N LEU A 136 4.29 -2.39 2.56
CA LEU A 136 4.59 -2.87 1.22
C LEU A 136 5.96 -3.55 1.18
N LEU A 137 5.98 -4.85 1.43
CA LEU A 137 7.19 -5.69 1.57
C LEU A 137 7.41 -6.62 0.37
N GLY A 138 6.56 -6.55 -0.65
CA GLY A 138 6.63 -7.37 -1.85
C GLY A 138 7.82 -7.06 -2.78
N PRO A 139 8.04 -7.87 -3.82
CA PRO A 139 9.11 -7.69 -4.78
C PRO A 139 8.91 -6.44 -5.65
N THR A 140 10.03 -5.85 -6.09
CA THR A 140 10.02 -4.75 -7.07
C THR A 140 9.96 -5.32 -8.49
N TYR A 141 8.85 -5.14 -9.21
CA TYR A 141 8.70 -5.59 -10.59
C TYR A 141 7.86 -4.63 -11.46
N GLY A 142 7.84 -4.91 -12.77
CA GLY A 142 7.00 -4.24 -13.76
C GLY A 142 7.67 -3.10 -14.52
N ASN A 143 8.83 -2.60 -14.05
CA ASN A 143 9.63 -1.67 -14.83
C ASN A 143 10.32 -2.39 -16.01
N GLY A 144 10.44 -1.71 -17.15
CA GLY A 144 11.04 -2.23 -18.37
C GLY A 144 12.53 -2.55 -18.20
N LEU A 145 12.96 -3.70 -18.70
CA LEU A 145 14.36 -4.15 -18.57
C LEU A 145 15.30 -3.54 -19.64
N ASP A 146 14.74 -2.79 -20.58
CA ASP A 146 15.39 -2.26 -21.79
C ASP A 146 15.46 -0.72 -21.85
N ILE A 147 15.13 -0.02 -20.75
CA ILE A 147 15.04 1.44 -20.70
C ILE A 147 16.30 2.15 -20.18
N ALA A 148 17.38 1.42 -19.91
CA ALA A 148 18.60 1.98 -19.31
C ALA A 148 19.19 3.15 -20.12
N ASN A 149 19.02 3.12 -21.44
CA ASN A 149 19.48 4.19 -22.32
C ASN A 149 18.50 5.37 -22.42
N ASP A 150 17.32 5.29 -21.83
CA ASP A 150 16.26 6.30 -21.94
C ASP A 150 16.10 7.16 -20.69
N VAL A 151 16.71 6.76 -19.57
CA VAL A 151 16.66 7.47 -18.29
C VAL A 151 17.99 8.20 -18.02
N SER A 152 17.94 9.32 -17.30
CA SER A 152 19.15 10.00 -16.78
C SER A 152 19.47 9.62 -15.34
N GLY A 153 18.48 9.14 -14.60
CA GLY A 153 18.60 8.62 -13.25
C GLY A 153 17.32 7.90 -12.85
N PHE A 154 17.38 7.16 -11.75
CA PHE A 154 16.24 6.39 -11.24
C PHE A 154 16.30 6.34 -9.72
N VAL A 155 15.31 6.90 -9.05
CA VAL A 155 15.18 6.90 -7.60
C VAL A 155 13.84 6.34 -7.18
N SER A 156 13.79 5.83 -5.95
CA SER A 156 12.60 5.31 -5.29
C SER A 156 12.10 6.31 -4.26
N ASN A 157 10.79 6.48 -4.17
CA ASN A 157 10.13 7.05 -3.02
C ASN A 157 9.81 5.93 -2.03
N PRO A 158 10.49 5.85 -0.87
CA PRO A 158 10.27 4.81 0.11
C PRO A 158 9.03 5.08 0.97
N MET A 159 8.68 4.11 1.81
CA MET A 159 7.73 4.34 2.91
C MET A 159 8.38 5.23 3.97
N GLN A 160 7.56 5.75 4.89
CA GLN A 160 8.07 6.35 6.13
C GLN A 160 8.84 5.36 7.03
N TYR A 161 8.68 4.06 6.77
CA TYR A 161 9.39 2.95 7.42
C TYR A 161 10.71 2.68 6.69
N ALA A 162 11.81 3.16 7.25
CA ALA A 162 13.11 3.18 6.59
C ALA A 162 13.69 1.75 6.45
N GLU A 163 13.64 0.95 7.50
CA GLU A 163 14.18 -0.43 7.46
C GLU A 163 13.33 -1.32 6.56
N SER A 164 12.01 -1.21 6.69
CA SER A 164 11.05 -1.97 5.86
C SER A 164 11.21 -1.66 4.37
N SER A 165 11.51 -0.39 4.04
CA SER A 165 11.75 0.03 2.65
C SER A 165 13.03 -0.54 2.04
N LYS A 166 13.97 -1.06 2.84
CA LYS A 166 15.22 -1.64 2.32
C LYS A 166 14.99 -2.82 1.39
N ILE A 167 13.89 -3.58 1.55
CA ILE A 167 13.55 -4.69 0.67
C ILE A 167 13.40 -4.20 -0.79
N ALA A 168 12.60 -3.16 -0.99
CA ALA A 168 12.39 -2.57 -2.30
C ALA A 168 13.62 -1.77 -2.77
N LEU A 169 14.27 -1.02 -1.88
CA LEU A 169 15.47 -0.22 -2.22
C LEU A 169 16.65 -1.08 -2.66
N TYR A 170 16.87 -2.23 -2.02
CA TYR A 170 17.84 -3.23 -2.46
C TYR A 170 17.53 -3.68 -3.90
N SER A 171 16.28 -4.04 -4.15
CA SER A 171 15.85 -4.51 -5.46
C SER A 171 15.92 -3.42 -6.53
N ILE A 172 15.70 -2.15 -6.16
CA ILE A 172 15.88 -1.01 -7.05
C ILE A 172 17.37 -0.75 -7.33
N ALA A 173 18.25 -0.95 -6.35
CA ALA A 173 19.69 -0.88 -6.58
C ALA A 173 20.17 -1.97 -7.54
N ASP A 174 19.70 -3.21 -7.38
CA ASP A 174 20.00 -4.33 -8.30
C ASP A 174 19.48 -4.04 -9.71
N TYR A 175 18.20 -3.65 -9.83
CA TYR A 175 17.57 -3.28 -11.09
C TYR A 175 18.29 -2.14 -11.80
N THR A 176 18.60 -1.05 -11.11
CA THR A 176 19.23 0.14 -11.73
C THR A 176 20.69 -0.09 -12.12
N TRP A 177 21.37 -1.02 -11.44
CA TRP A 177 22.72 -1.46 -11.81
C TRP A 177 22.73 -2.32 -13.09
N ASN A 178 21.77 -3.23 -13.24
CA ASN A 178 21.72 -4.14 -14.40
C ASN A 178 20.28 -4.49 -14.82
N MET A 179 19.58 -3.53 -15.43
CA MET A 179 18.18 -3.69 -15.84
C MET A 179 17.96 -4.91 -16.73
N LYS A 180 18.88 -5.19 -17.65
CA LYS A 180 18.74 -6.28 -18.64
C LYS A 180 18.64 -7.67 -18.01
N PHE A 181 19.33 -7.90 -16.88
CA PHE A 181 19.39 -9.20 -16.22
C PHE A 181 18.74 -9.20 -14.84
N TYR A 182 18.01 -8.14 -14.51
CA TYR A 182 17.29 -8.05 -13.25
C TYR A 182 16.18 -9.12 -13.18
N ASP A 183 16.24 -9.92 -12.12
CA ASP A 183 15.22 -10.92 -11.78
C ASP A 183 14.61 -10.56 -10.43
N TRP A 184 13.34 -10.16 -10.45
CA TRP A 184 12.65 -9.63 -9.28
C TRP A 184 12.53 -10.66 -8.15
N ALA A 185 12.37 -11.95 -8.48
CA ALA A 185 12.17 -13.01 -7.49
C ALA A 185 13.47 -13.26 -6.72
N THR A 186 14.57 -13.46 -7.45
CA THR A 186 15.88 -13.68 -6.84
C THR A 186 16.38 -12.43 -6.10
N SER A 187 16.10 -11.23 -6.62
CA SER A 187 16.44 -9.98 -5.94
C SER A 187 15.69 -9.81 -4.62
N TRP A 188 14.39 -10.08 -4.60
CA TRP A 188 13.57 -10.00 -3.40
C TRP A 188 14.05 -10.99 -2.33
N ASP A 189 14.36 -12.21 -2.75
CA ASP A 189 14.92 -13.24 -1.87
C ASP A 189 16.24 -12.79 -1.25
N ARG A 190 17.16 -12.24 -2.06
CA ARG A 190 18.42 -11.68 -1.54
C ARG A 190 18.17 -10.51 -0.58
N ALA A 191 17.26 -9.60 -0.91
CA ALA A 191 16.94 -8.45 -0.08
C ALA A 191 16.43 -8.86 1.32
N LEU A 192 15.56 -9.87 1.39
CA LEU A 192 15.05 -10.41 2.65
C LEU A 192 16.17 -11.08 3.47
N ASN A 193 17.03 -11.88 2.81
CA ASN A 193 18.16 -12.54 3.46
C ASN A 193 19.20 -11.54 3.97
N ASP A 194 19.51 -10.49 3.20
CA ASP A 194 20.49 -9.47 3.61
C ASP A 194 19.94 -8.57 4.72
N LEU A 195 18.62 -8.32 4.75
CA LEU A 195 17.98 -7.47 5.75
C LEU A 195 17.85 -8.16 7.12
N LEU A 196 17.59 -9.47 7.14
CA LEU A 196 17.37 -10.24 8.37
C LEU A 196 17.82 -11.70 8.25
N PRO A 197 19.13 -11.97 8.12
CA PRO A 197 19.63 -13.30 7.79
C PRO A 197 19.31 -14.36 8.86
N GLY A 198 19.19 -13.98 10.13
CA GLY A 198 18.84 -14.90 11.22
C GLY A 198 17.41 -15.46 11.13
N ASP A 199 16.48 -14.71 10.51
CA ASP A 199 15.05 -15.05 10.43
C ASP A 199 14.46 -14.81 9.03
N ALA A 200 15.29 -14.94 7.98
CA ALA A 200 14.90 -14.60 6.61
C ALA A 200 13.68 -15.39 6.11
N ALA A 201 13.54 -16.66 6.50
CA ALA A 201 12.38 -17.48 6.17
C ALA A 201 11.09 -16.95 6.81
N ALA A 202 11.14 -16.54 8.08
CA ALA A 202 10.02 -15.92 8.77
C ALA A 202 9.66 -14.57 8.13
N LEU A 203 10.66 -13.75 7.81
CA LEU A 203 10.45 -12.48 7.11
C LEU A 203 9.83 -12.69 5.73
N ARG A 204 10.25 -13.70 4.97
CA ARG A 204 9.66 -14.06 3.68
C ARG A 204 8.19 -14.43 3.79
N VAL A 205 7.83 -15.31 4.74
CA VAL A 205 6.44 -15.70 4.97
C VAL A 205 5.61 -14.46 5.28
N PHE A 206 6.04 -13.64 6.23
CA PHE A 206 5.33 -12.43 6.59
C PHE A 206 5.20 -11.43 5.43
N ALA A 207 6.29 -11.19 4.69
CA ALA A 207 6.31 -10.29 3.55
C ALA A 207 5.39 -10.76 2.41
N SER A 208 5.24 -12.07 2.22
CA SER A 208 4.35 -12.64 1.18
C SER A 208 2.86 -12.34 1.40
N TYR A 209 2.47 -11.94 2.62
CA TYR A 209 1.13 -11.50 2.96
C TYR A 209 1.03 -9.96 3.09
N ASN A 210 2.07 -9.22 2.74
CA ASN A 210 2.14 -7.77 2.88
C ASN A 210 2.74 -7.16 1.60
N GLU A 211 2.02 -7.29 0.49
CA GLU A 211 2.54 -6.88 -0.81
C GLU A 211 1.61 -5.92 -1.54
N ASP A 212 0.31 -6.20 -1.51
CA ASP A 212 -0.69 -5.42 -2.21
C ASP A 212 -1.12 -4.19 -1.42
N LEU A 213 -1.50 -3.17 -2.16
CA LEU A 213 -1.91 -1.87 -1.64
C LEU A 213 -3.42 -1.85 -1.29
N GLY A 214 -4.15 -2.87 -1.70
CA GLY A 214 -5.61 -2.85 -1.70
C GLY A 214 -6.20 -1.80 -2.66
N PRO A 215 -7.54 -1.66 -2.70
CA PRO A 215 -8.20 -0.63 -3.50
C PRO A 215 -7.77 0.78 -3.08
N ASN A 216 -7.33 1.59 -4.02
CA ASN A 216 -6.86 2.96 -3.77
C ASN A 216 -7.16 3.89 -4.95
N GLY A 217 -7.11 5.21 -4.69
CA GLY A 217 -7.45 6.24 -5.68
C GLY A 217 -6.51 6.32 -6.89
N HIS A 218 -5.31 5.74 -6.81
CA HIS A 218 -4.37 5.68 -7.93
C HIS A 218 -4.55 4.43 -8.81
N GLY A 219 -5.36 3.46 -8.37
CA GLY A 219 -5.59 2.21 -9.09
C GLY A 219 -4.36 1.29 -9.18
N PHE A 220 -3.26 1.63 -8.51
CA PHE A 220 -2.03 0.85 -8.54
C PHE A 220 -2.14 -0.34 -7.58
N ARG A 221 -1.85 -1.55 -8.07
CA ARG A 221 -1.99 -2.80 -7.33
C ARG A 221 -0.75 -3.65 -7.49
N ARG A 222 -0.50 -4.50 -6.50
CA ARG A 222 0.51 -5.57 -6.58
C ARG A 222 -0.19 -6.92 -6.42
N ASP A 223 0.54 -7.95 -6.79
CA ASP A 223 0.15 -9.32 -6.45
C ASP A 223 0.58 -9.61 -5.00
N GLU A 224 -0.10 -10.53 -4.31
CA GLU A 224 0.14 -10.85 -2.90
C GLU A 224 -0.27 -12.29 -2.58
N SER A 225 0.52 -13.00 -1.77
CA SER A 225 0.33 -14.42 -1.45
C SER A 225 0.32 -15.28 -2.71
N ARG A 226 1.32 -15.09 -3.58
CA ARG A 226 1.40 -15.75 -4.90
C ARG A 226 1.32 -17.27 -4.79
N ASP A 227 2.03 -17.83 -3.82
CA ASP A 227 2.08 -19.28 -3.57
C ASP A 227 0.75 -19.84 -3.05
N LEU A 228 -0.13 -18.99 -2.49
CA LEU A 228 -1.46 -19.38 -2.05
C LEU A 228 -2.47 -19.51 -3.21
N LYS A 229 -2.18 -18.98 -4.39
CA LYS A 229 -3.16 -18.96 -5.49
C LYS A 229 -3.76 -20.34 -5.81
N PRO A 230 -2.97 -21.43 -5.99
CA PRO A 230 -3.54 -22.74 -6.25
C PRO A 230 -4.43 -23.25 -5.11
N LEU A 231 -4.09 -22.91 -3.88
CA LEU A 231 -4.88 -23.25 -2.70
C LEU A 231 -6.22 -22.49 -2.68
N CYS A 232 -6.20 -21.19 -2.98
CA CYS A 232 -7.42 -20.39 -3.11
C CYS A 232 -8.35 -20.94 -4.20
N ASP A 233 -7.80 -21.38 -5.33
CA ASP A 233 -8.56 -21.98 -6.43
C ASP A 233 -9.25 -23.29 -5.97
N ARG A 234 -8.56 -24.14 -5.19
CA ARG A 234 -9.13 -25.37 -4.59
C ARG A 234 -10.23 -25.07 -3.56
N ILE A 235 -10.04 -24.07 -2.70
CA ILE A 235 -11.06 -23.63 -1.73
C ILE A 235 -12.31 -23.16 -2.47
N ALA A 236 -12.16 -22.38 -3.54
CA ALA A 236 -13.29 -21.89 -4.33
C ALA A 236 -14.09 -23.04 -4.99
N GLN A 237 -13.44 -24.17 -5.26
CA GLN A 237 -14.05 -25.39 -5.81
C GLN A 237 -14.67 -26.31 -4.72
N GLY A 238 -14.54 -25.98 -3.44
CA GLY A 238 -15.11 -26.75 -2.33
C GLY A 238 -14.31 -28.01 -1.96
N ASP A 239 -13.01 -28.04 -2.25
CA ASP A 239 -12.13 -29.14 -1.84
C ASP A 239 -11.92 -29.15 -0.32
N ALA A 240 -12.43 -30.19 0.35
CA ALA A 240 -12.32 -30.33 1.81
C ALA A 240 -10.87 -30.44 2.32
N SER A 241 -9.95 -30.98 1.51
CA SER A 241 -8.53 -31.07 1.88
C SER A 241 -7.84 -29.71 1.88
N ALA A 242 -8.35 -28.75 1.10
CA ALA A 242 -7.83 -27.40 1.03
C ALA A 242 -8.01 -26.62 2.34
N VAL A 243 -8.99 -27.00 3.17
CA VAL A 243 -9.17 -26.40 4.50
C VAL A 243 -8.01 -26.75 5.43
N SER A 244 -7.49 -27.99 5.36
CA SER A 244 -6.30 -28.38 6.14
C SER A 244 -5.05 -27.66 5.66
N ASP A 245 -4.87 -27.52 4.35
CA ASP A 245 -3.73 -26.79 3.78
C ASP A 245 -3.79 -25.29 4.13
N LEU A 246 -4.98 -24.69 4.14
CA LEU A 246 -5.17 -23.30 4.61
C LEU A 246 -4.82 -23.15 6.08
N ARG A 247 -5.21 -24.12 6.91
CA ARG A 247 -4.85 -24.14 8.33
C ARG A 247 -3.33 -24.13 8.52
N VAL A 248 -2.61 -24.92 7.73
CA VAL A 248 -1.13 -24.96 7.74
C VAL A 248 -0.55 -23.60 7.35
N ALA A 249 -1.05 -22.97 6.27
CA ALA A 249 -0.59 -21.65 5.86
C ALA A 249 -0.81 -20.57 6.95
N CYS A 250 -1.95 -20.64 7.68
CA CYS A 250 -2.22 -19.75 8.81
C CYS A 250 -1.24 -20.00 9.97
N GLN A 251 -0.96 -21.27 10.28
CA GLN A 251 0.00 -21.65 11.31
C GLN A 251 1.43 -21.19 10.97
N GLU A 252 1.83 -21.26 9.70
CA GLU A 252 3.11 -20.75 9.22
C GLU A 252 3.22 -19.23 9.40
N LEU A 253 2.17 -18.47 9.07
CA LEU A 253 2.10 -17.03 9.35
C LEU A 253 2.22 -16.74 10.85
N GLY A 254 1.48 -17.47 11.70
CA GLY A 254 1.56 -17.31 13.15
C GLY A 254 2.97 -17.54 13.70
N THR A 255 3.62 -18.61 13.22
CA THR A 255 5.01 -18.96 13.56
C THR A 255 5.98 -17.86 13.11
N ALA A 256 5.84 -17.37 11.89
CA ALA A 256 6.67 -16.30 11.36
C ALA A 256 6.55 -15.03 12.22
N CYS A 257 5.33 -14.62 12.57
CA CYS A 257 5.12 -13.46 13.43
C CYS A 257 5.73 -13.64 14.83
N ASP A 258 5.65 -14.83 15.42
CA ASP A 258 6.24 -15.12 16.73
C ASP A 258 7.76 -14.99 16.73
N LEU A 259 8.42 -15.54 15.70
CA LEU A 259 9.87 -15.44 15.53
C LEU A 259 10.29 -13.97 15.35
N LEU A 260 9.62 -13.24 14.45
CA LEU A 260 9.94 -11.84 14.15
C LEU A 260 9.71 -10.91 15.35
N LEU A 261 8.63 -11.08 16.12
CA LEU A 261 8.34 -10.24 17.30
C LEU A 261 9.42 -10.33 18.38
N ASN A 262 10.15 -11.45 18.43
CA ASN A 262 11.23 -11.68 19.37
C ASN A 262 12.62 -11.42 18.78
N ASN A 263 12.74 -11.26 17.46
CA ASN A 263 14.02 -10.97 16.81
C ASN A 263 14.65 -9.68 17.35
N LYS A 264 15.97 -9.71 17.51
CA LYS A 264 16.80 -8.59 18.03
C LYS A 264 17.92 -8.18 17.07
N GLU A 265 18.05 -8.85 15.94
CA GLU A 265 19.09 -8.58 14.94
C GLU A 265 18.90 -7.21 14.30
N ASN A 266 17.67 -6.91 13.85
CA ASN A 266 17.30 -5.59 13.35
C ASN A 266 16.15 -5.01 14.18
N LYS A 267 16.50 -4.42 15.33
CA LYS A 267 15.51 -3.86 16.27
C LYS A 267 14.60 -2.80 15.65
N TRP A 268 15.13 -2.02 14.70
CA TRP A 268 14.41 -0.92 14.05
C TRP A 268 13.36 -1.46 13.08
N LEU A 269 13.70 -2.49 12.29
CA LEU A 269 12.73 -3.21 11.46
C LEU A 269 11.60 -3.79 12.31
N ILE A 270 11.93 -4.46 13.41
CA ILE A 270 10.92 -5.08 14.27
C ILE A 270 10.05 -4.01 14.95
N GLU A 271 10.58 -2.85 15.28
CA GLU A 271 9.81 -1.72 15.80
C GLU A 271 8.83 -1.18 14.76
N GLU A 272 9.27 -0.98 13.51
CA GLU A 272 8.42 -0.55 12.40
C GLU A 272 7.30 -1.57 12.11
N LEU A 273 7.62 -2.86 12.06
CA LEU A 273 6.69 -3.92 11.66
C LEU A 273 5.76 -4.38 12.80
N ARG A 274 6.06 -4.05 14.07
CA ARG A 274 5.34 -4.57 15.24
C ARG A 274 3.81 -4.48 15.12
N PRO A 275 3.19 -3.38 14.66
CA PRO A 275 1.73 -3.29 14.54
C PRO A 275 1.16 -4.34 13.57
N TRP A 276 1.80 -4.54 12.41
CA TRP A 276 1.41 -5.56 11.43
C TRP A 276 1.76 -6.98 11.87
N LEU A 277 2.84 -7.20 12.62
CA LEU A 277 3.18 -8.50 13.17
C LEU A 277 2.13 -8.99 14.18
N VAL A 278 1.67 -8.09 15.07
CA VAL A 278 0.57 -8.38 16.00
C VAL A 278 -0.71 -8.67 15.24
N GLN A 279 -1.04 -7.87 14.22
CA GLN A 279 -2.20 -8.14 13.37
C GLN A 279 -2.07 -9.50 12.65
N GLY A 280 -0.89 -9.83 12.15
CA GLY A 280 -0.63 -11.11 11.48
C GLY A 280 -0.86 -12.32 12.38
N LYS A 281 -0.52 -12.22 13.67
CA LYS A 281 -0.88 -13.26 14.64
C LYS A 281 -2.39 -13.42 14.81
N LEU A 282 -3.12 -12.30 14.88
CA LEU A 282 -4.58 -12.34 15.01
C LEU A 282 -5.22 -12.94 13.74
N VAL A 283 -4.72 -12.57 12.55
CA VAL A 283 -5.15 -13.16 11.26
C VAL A 283 -4.86 -14.65 11.20
N ALA A 284 -3.67 -15.08 11.62
CA ALA A 284 -3.30 -16.49 11.70
C ALA A 284 -4.25 -17.28 12.62
N GLN A 285 -4.46 -16.80 13.84
CA GLN A 285 -5.37 -17.41 14.81
C GLN A 285 -6.82 -17.45 14.30
N TYR A 286 -7.26 -16.38 13.63
CA TYR A 286 -8.57 -16.31 12.98
C TYR A 286 -8.71 -17.40 11.92
N GLY A 287 -7.73 -17.50 11.02
CA GLY A 287 -7.70 -18.51 9.97
C GLY A 287 -7.68 -19.94 10.50
N GLU A 288 -6.83 -20.24 11.49
CA GLU A 288 -6.80 -21.54 12.17
C GLU A 288 -8.16 -21.87 12.80
N THR A 289 -8.76 -20.94 13.55
CA THR A 289 -10.06 -21.14 14.20
C THR A 289 -11.18 -21.38 13.19
N VAL A 290 -11.17 -20.67 12.07
CA VAL A 290 -12.13 -20.88 10.97
C VAL A 290 -11.98 -22.27 10.36
N CYS A 291 -10.76 -22.72 10.12
CA CYS A 291 -10.50 -24.06 9.60
C CYS A 291 -10.92 -25.15 10.60
N ASP A 292 -10.63 -24.94 11.89
CA ASP A 292 -11.04 -25.85 12.97
C ASP A 292 -12.58 -25.91 13.07
N ALA A 293 -13.27 -24.77 12.92
CA ALA A 293 -14.74 -24.71 12.88
C ALA A 293 -15.31 -25.46 11.67
N ALA A 294 -14.66 -25.37 10.50
CA ALA A 294 -15.08 -26.07 9.29
C ALA A 294 -14.89 -27.60 9.37
N GLN A 295 -13.97 -28.07 10.20
CA GLN A 295 -13.58 -29.49 10.28
C GLN A 295 -14.00 -30.19 11.58
N THR A 296 -14.51 -29.45 12.57
CA THR A 296 -14.87 -30.02 13.88
C THR A 296 -15.95 -31.11 13.76
N LYS A 297 -15.75 -32.16 14.56
CA LYS A 297 -16.71 -33.26 14.75
C LYS A 297 -17.24 -33.31 16.19
N ALA A 298 -16.99 -32.26 16.99
CA ALA A 298 -17.41 -32.24 18.38
C ALA A 298 -18.94 -32.06 18.48
N GLU A 299 -19.62 -33.13 18.92
CA GLU A 299 -21.09 -33.16 19.06
C GLU A 299 -21.58 -32.41 20.30
N ASN A 300 -20.76 -32.32 21.36
CA ASN A 300 -21.14 -31.62 22.58
C ASN A 300 -21.05 -30.09 22.40
N PRO A 301 -22.16 -29.33 22.43
CA PRO A 301 -22.15 -27.88 22.20
C PRO A 301 -21.44 -27.05 23.28
N GLN A 302 -21.13 -27.66 24.43
CA GLN A 302 -20.36 -27.03 25.51
C GLN A 302 -18.86 -27.26 25.36
N SER A 303 -18.43 -28.15 24.45
CA SER A 303 -17.01 -28.30 24.12
C SER A 303 -16.50 -27.01 23.48
N LEU A 304 -15.35 -26.51 23.93
CA LEU A 304 -14.67 -25.38 23.29
C LEU A 304 -14.26 -25.69 21.83
N GLN A 305 -14.22 -26.98 21.47
CA GLN A 305 -13.95 -27.44 20.11
C GLN A 305 -15.23 -27.61 19.27
N SER A 306 -16.42 -27.35 19.83
CA SER A 306 -17.67 -27.41 19.07
C SER A 306 -17.83 -26.19 18.17
N PHE A 307 -18.56 -26.36 17.06
CA PHE A 307 -18.82 -25.27 16.12
C PHE A 307 -19.38 -24.02 16.80
N PRO A 308 -20.36 -24.07 17.73
CA PRO A 308 -20.85 -22.86 18.39
C PRO A 308 -19.79 -22.09 19.18
N GLN A 309 -18.84 -22.79 19.84
CA GLN A 309 -17.79 -22.12 20.61
C GLN A 309 -16.68 -21.60 19.70
N LEU A 310 -16.28 -22.36 18.68
CA LEU A 310 -15.31 -21.92 17.68
C LEU A 310 -15.85 -20.71 16.91
N TYR A 311 -17.13 -20.71 16.52
CA TYR A 311 -17.77 -19.55 15.89
C TYR A 311 -17.76 -18.31 16.80
N ARG A 312 -17.99 -18.47 18.11
CA ARG A 312 -17.83 -17.35 19.06
C ARG A 312 -16.39 -16.84 19.13
N GLN A 313 -15.41 -17.74 19.07
CA GLN A 313 -14.00 -17.37 19.01
C GLN A 313 -13.66 -16.62 17.71
N VAL A 314 -14.19 -17.06 16.56
CA VAL A 314 -14.08 -16.35 15.26
C VAL A 314 -14.54 -14.90 15.41
N LEU A 315 -15.72 -14.66 15.96
CA LEU A 315 -16.23 -13.30 16.19
C LEU A 315 -15.36 -12.49 17.18
N SER A 316 -14.85 -13.14 18.23
CA SER A 316 -13.94 -12.51 19.20
C SER A 316 -12.62 -12.10 18.55
N LEU A 317 -12.06 -12.93 17.68
CA LEU A 317 -10.83 -12.63 16.94
C LEU A 317 -11.04 -11.50 15.94
N GLN A 318 -12.17 -11.46 15.24
CA GLN A 318 -12.51 -10.33 14.36
C GLN A 318 -12.59 -9.01 15.12
N LYS A 319 -13.15 -9.02 16.34
CA LYS A 319 -13.16 -7.84 17.21
C LYS A 319 -11.75 -7.42 17.62
N GLN A 320 -10.90 -8.38 17.99
CA GLN A 320 -9.51 -8.10 18.36
C GLN A 320 -8.69 -7.55 17.18
N MET A 321 -8.90 -8.09 15.97
CA MET A 321 -8.30 -7.58 14.74
C MET A 321 -8.72 -6.13 14.47
N TYR A 322 -10.01 -5.82 14.63
CA TYR A 322 -10.52 -4.45 14.52
C TYR A 322 -9.90 -3.53 15.59
N ASP A 323 -9.87 -3.98 16.84
CA ASP A 323 -9.33 -3.17 17.95
C ASP A 323 -7.85 -2.87 17.75
N ASN A 324 -7.06 -3.83 17.25
CA ASN A 324 -5.67 -3.62 16.90
C ASN A 324 -5.51 -2.68 15.70
N GLU A 325 -6.37 -2.81 14.67
CA GLU A 325 -6.38 -1.93 13.50
C GLU A 325 -6.61 -0.47 13.88
N VAL A 326 -7.49 -0.18 14.84
CA VAL A 326 -7.83 1.20 15.24
C VAL A 326 -7.12 1.69 16.50
N ASN A 327 -6.14 0.96 17.03
CA ASN A 327 -5.53 1.30 18.32
C ASN A 327 -4.54 2.47 18.19
N PRO A 328 -4.87 3.68 18.69
CA PRO A 328 -3.97 4.84 18.56
C PRO A 328 -2.66 4.67 19.35
N ALA A 329 -2.59 3.74 20.32
CA ALA A 329 -1.35 3.45 21.04
C ALA A 329 -0.38 2.57 20.25
N LEU A 330 -0.85 1.90 19.20
CA LEU A 330 -0.05 1.04 18.32
C LEU A 330 0.18 1.66 16.94
N LEU A 331 -0.63 2.66 16.58
CA LEU A 331 -0.50 3.41 15.34
C LEU A 331 0.48 4.57 15.51
N HIS A 332 1.44 4.70 14.59
CA HIS A 332 2.21 5.95 14.44
C HIS A 332 1.26 7.08 14.00
N GLU A 333 1.66 8.34 14.21
CA GLU A 333 0.87 9.57 14.00
C GLU A 333 0.05 9.63 12.69
N TYR A 334 0.52 8.95 11.64
CA TYR A 334 -0.04 8.97 10.30
C TYR A 334 -0.66 7.65 9.86
N GLN A 335 -0.48 6.58 10.62
CA GLN A 335 -1.02 5.25 10.29
C GLN A 335 -2.54 5.25 10.46
N THR A 336 -3.24 4.77 9.44
CA THR A 336 -4.71 4.72 9.43
C THR A 336 -5.27 3.34 9.79
N GLY A 337 -4.41 2.35 9.95
CA GLY A 337 -4.79 0.97 10.26
C GLY A 337 -3.60 0.01 10.21
N THR A 338 -3.87 -1.28 10.42
CA THR A 338 -2.92 -2.38 10.18
C THR A 338 -3.63 -3.50 9.43
N LYS A 339 -3.36 -3.60 8.13
CA LYS A 339 -3.95 -4.60 7.23
C LYS A 339 -2.87 -5.44 6.57
N LEU A 340 -3.17 -6.73 6.40
CA LEU A 340 -2.34 -7.70 5.70
C LEU A 340 -3.17 -8.88 5.20
N GLY A 341 -2.65 -9.60 4.21
CA GLY A 341 -3.29 -10.76 3.58
C GLY A 341 -4.60 -10.40 2.88
N THR A 342 -4.74 -9.14 2.46
CA THR A 342 -6.00 -8.56 1.99
C THR A 342 -6.38 -9.04 0.59
N LEU A 343 -5.42 -9.49 -0.23
CA LEU A 343 -5.71 -9.93 -1.60
C LEU A 343 -6.22 -11.37 -1.67
N ARG A 344 -5.63 -12.30 -0.89
CA ARG A 344 -5.92 -13.74 -1.00
C ARG A 344 -6.19 -14.45 0.32
N LEU A 345 -5.31 -14.29 1.31
CA LEU A 345 -5.41 -15.04 2.57
C LEU A 345 -6.74 -14.77 3.29
N LEU A 346 -7.07 -13.51 3.56
CA LEU A 346 -8.31 -13.13 4.23
C LEU A 346 -9.56 -13.54 3.42
N PRO A 347 -9.65 -13.25 2.11
CA PRO A 347 -10.75 -13.76 1.29
C PRO A 347 -10.92 -15.28 1.32
N ALA A 348 -9.82 -16.04 1.33
CA ALA A 348 -9.84 -17.50 1.42
C ALA A 348 -10.40 -17.97 2.77
N ILE A 349 -9.93 -17.39 3.88
CA ILE A 349 -10.44 -17.68 5.22
C ILE A 349 -11.94 -17.35 5.30
N GLN A 350 -12.34 -16.17 4.83
CA GLN A 350 -13.74 -15.73 4.85
C GLN A 350 -14.65 -16.65 4.02
N ARG A 351 -14.15 -17.19 2.91
CA ARG A 351 -14.88 -18.17 2.11
C ARG A 351 -15.09 -19.47 2.89
N VAL A 352 -14.05 -19.99 3.54
CA VAL A 352 -14.17 -21.19 4.39
C VAL A 352 -15.18 -20.97 5.52
N LEU A 353 -15.17 -19.79 6.17
CA LEU A 353 -16.15 -19.45 7.20
C LEU A 353 -17.59 -19.45 6.64
N ALA A 354 -17.80 -18.89 5.46
CA ALA A 354 -19.10 -18.84 4.81
C ALA A 354 -19.63 -20.25 4.49
N ASP A 355 -18.77 -21.10 3.92
CA ASP A 355 -19.13 -22.47 3.58
C ASP A 355 -19.40 -23.32 4.83
N ALA A 356 -18.58 -23.18 5.88
CA ALA A 356 -18.76 -23.86 7.17
C ALA A 356 -20.06 -23.46 7.87
N THR A 357 -20.35 -22.16 7.89
CA THR A 357 -21.58 -21.60 8.49
C THR A 357 -22.82 -22.10 7.77
N LYS A 358 -22.79 -22.09 6.43
CA LYS A 358 -23.87 -22.61 5.59
C LYS A 358 -24.11 -24.10 5.84
N ALA A 359 -23.04 -24.90 5.88
CA ALA A 359 -23.12 -26.34 6.13
C ALA A 359 -23.70 -26.64 7.52
N TYR A 360 -23.22 -25.95 8.57
CA TYR A 360 -23.70 -26.15 9.93
C TYR A 360 -25.17 -25.77 10.08
N ASN A 361 -25.58 -24.62 9.52
CA ASN A 361 -26.97 -24.18 9.50
C ASN A 361 -27.90 -25.20 8.82
N ALA A 362 -27.49 -25.75 7.68
CA ALA A 362 -28.26 -26.76 6.96
C ALA A 362 -28.40 -28.06 7.77
N ALA A 363 -27.34 -28.47 8.49
CA ALA A 363 -27.34 -29.72 9.26
C ALA A 363 -28.10 -29.62 10.60
N HIS A 364 -28.14 -28.44 11.23
CA HIS A 364 -28.66 -28.27 12.60
C HIS A 364 -29.88 -27.35 12.71
N GLY A 365 -30.37 -26.78 11.61
CA GLY A 365 -31.49 -25.84 11.61
C GLY A 365 -31.18 -24.52 12.33
N THR A 366 -29.93 -24.07 12.29
CA THR A 366 -29.47 -22.82 12.91
C THR A 366 -29.37 -21.67 11.89
N HIS A 367 -29.08 -20.46 12.38
CA HIS A 367 -29.02 -19.23 11.58
C HIS A 367 -27.76 -18.39 11.88
N TYR A 368 -26.59 -19.02 11.92
CA TYR A 368 -25.31 -18.30 12.02
C TYR A 368 -25.05 -17.49 10.74
N GLU A 369 -24.35 -16.37 10.86
CA GLU A 369 -24.03 -15.47 9.75
C GLU A 369 -22.53 -15.52 9.42
N ALA A 370 -22.20 -15.48 8.13
CA ALA A 370 -20.82 -15.42 7.68
C ALA A 370 -20.31 -13.96 7.74
N VAL A 371 -20.19 -13.40 8.94
CA VAL A 371 -19.64 -12.05 9.13
C VAL A 371 -18.18 -12.06 8.67
N THR A 372 -17.84 -11.34 7.61
CA THR A 372 -16.49 -11.35 7.03
C THR A 372 -15.55 -10.34 7.68
N GLN A 373 -16.10 -9.26 8.23
CA GLN A 373 -15.38 -8.23 8.98
C GLN A 373 -16.25 -7.72 10.12
N TYR A 374 -15.64 -7.48 11.28
CA TYR A 374 -16.31 -6.79 12.38
C TYR A 374 -16.62 -5.35 11.98
N SER A 375 -17.89 -4.95 12.09
CA SER A 375 -18.28 -3.55 12.02
C SER A 375 -18.90 -3.14 13.36
N PRO A 376 -18.35 -2.13 14.06
CA PRO A 376 -18.96 -1.60 15.28
C PRO A 376 -20.32 -0.94 15.04
N PHE A 377 -20.64 -0.66 13.77
CA PHE A 377 -21.89 -0.04 13.37
C PHE A 377 -22.62 -0.87 12.32
N THR A 378 -23.93 -1.02 12.51
CA THR A 378 -24.79 -1.73 11.56
C THR A 378 -25.93 -0.84 11.10
N ILE A 379 -26.40 -1.10 9.89
CA ILE A 379 -27.59 -0.46 9.33
C ILE A 379 -28.73 -1.47 9.37
N GLU A 380 -29.84 -1.07 9.96
CA GLU A 380 -31.12 -1.75 9.85
C GLU A 380 -32.09 -0.79 9.16
N SER A 381 -32.68 -1.21 8.04
CA SER A 381 -33.67 -0.38 7.37
C SER A 381 -34.85 -1.20 6.87
N THR A 382 -36.05 -0.66 7.11
CA THR A 382 -37.28 -1.15 6.46
C THR A 382 -37.47 -0.54 5.07
N VAL A 383 -36.56 0.34 4.62
CA VAL A 383 -36.47 0.85 3.26
C VAL A 383 -35.52 -0.08 2.48
N PRO A 384 -36.01 -0.90 1.53
CA PRO A 384 -35.18 -1.93 0.89
C PRO A 384 -33.93 -1.39 0.19
N GLN A 385 -34.03 -0.18 -0.41
CA GLN A 385 -32.91 0.48 -1.10
C GLN A 385 -31.78 0.89 -0.15
N LEU A 386 -32.07 1.08 1.14
CA LEU A 386 -31.10 1.55 2.12
C LEU A 386 -30.56 0.42 3.01
N ALA A 387 -31.15 -0.77 2.97
CA ALA A 387 -30.77 -1.90 3.83
C ALA A 387 -29.33 -2.39 3.59
N GLN A 388 -28.74 -2.08 2.43
CA GLN A 388 -27.36 -2.44 2.07
C GLN A 388 -26.47 -1.21 1.86
N GLN A 389 -26.87 -0.04 2.36
CA GLN A 389 -26.09 1.18 2.18
C GLN A 389 -24.72 1.00 2.87
N PRO A 390 -23.59 1.30 2.19
CA PRO A 390 -22.28 1.15 2.82
C PRO A 390 -22.12 2.09 4.03
N ILE A 391 -21.68 1.52 5.15
CA ILE A 391 -21.29 2.25 6.36
C ILE A 391 -19.77 2.24 6.48
N SER A 392 -19.19 3.39 6.78
CA SER A 392 -17.75 3.56 6.95
C SER A 392 -17.48 4.34 8.23
N THR A 393 -16.31 4.09 8.81
CA THR A 393 -15.85 4.78 10.01
C THR A 393 -14.59 5.53 9.68
N TYR A 394 -14.50 6.77 10.12
CA TYR A 394 -13.29 7.57 10.01
C TYR A 394 -13.06 8.29 11.34
N GLY A 395 -12.11 7.79 12.13
CA GLY A 395 -12.00 8.15 13.54
C GLY A 395 -13.26 7.73 14.33
N GLY A 396 -13.76 8.61 15.19
CA GLY A 396 -15.01 8.41 15.94
C GLY A 396 -16.30 8.75 15.18
N GLU A 397 -16.20 9.13 13.91
CA GLU A 397 -17.35 9.52 13.09
C GLU A 397 -17.82 8.36 12.20
N VAL A 398 -19.14 8.23 12.09
CA VAL A 398 -19.80 7.22 11.26
C VAL A 398 -20.39 7.91 10.04
N LYS A 399 -19.99 7.44 8.86
CA LYS A 399 -20.44 7.98 7.58
C LYS A 399 -21.18 6.90 6.79
N ILE A 400 -22.35 7.26 6.30
CA ILE A 400 -23.14 6.42 5.40
C ILE A 400 -22.90 6.93 3.98
N ALA A 401 -22.54 6.03 3.07
CA ALA A 401 -22.33 6.42 1.68
C ALA A 401 -23.64 6.98 1.11
N PRO A 402 -23.61 8.10 0.35
CA PRO A 402 -24.81 8.62 -0.28
C PRO A 402 -25.35 7.62 -1.32
N SER A 403 -26.68 7.54 -1.44
CA SER A 403 -27.32 6.85 -2.56
C SER A 403 -27.23 7.73 -3.82
N ASN A 404 -26.76 7.16 -4.93
CA ASN A 404 -26.78 7.82 -6.24
C ASN A 404 -28.13 7.62 -6.97
N GLU A 405 -29.06 6.89 -6.36
CA GLU A 405 -30.41 6.63 -6.88
C GLU A 405 -31.49 7.35 -6.06
N VAL A 406 -32.65 7.58 -6.68
CA VAL A 406 -33.84 8.10 -6.00
C VAL A 406 -34.35 7.06 -5.00
N VAL A 407 -34.37 7.43 -3.71
CA VAL A 407 -34.84 6.57 -2.63
C VAL A 407 -36.36 6.71 -2.49
N THR A 408 -37.08 5.62 -2.71
CA THR A 408 -38.49 5.49 -2.41
C THR A 408 -38.64 5.17 -0.93
N TRP A 409 -39.17 6.12 -0.15
CA TRP A 409 -39.31 5.99 1.29
C TRP A 409 -40.79 5.89 1.71
N PRO A 410 -41.34 4.66 1.93
CA PRO A 410 -42.73 4.50 2.32
C PRO A 410 -43.02 5.10 3.70
N ALA A 411 -44.23 5.67 3.88
CA ALA A 411 -44.66 6.21 5.16
C ALA A 411 -44.54 5.15 6.28
N GLY A 412 -43.95 5.55 7.42
CA GLY A 412 -43.70 4.65 8.55
C GLY A 412 -42.42 3.80 8.45
N SER A 413 -41.67 3.88 7.35
CA SER A 413 -40.40 3.18 7.21
C SER A 413 -39.29 3.84 8.03
N GLN A 414 -38.38 3.02 8.56
CA GLN A 414 -37.27 3.45 9.40
C GLN A 414 -35.92 3.09 8.79
N PHE A 415 -34.94 3.91 9.10
CA PHE A 415 -33.53 3.67 8.84
C PHE A 415 -32.79 3.92 10.16
N THR A 416 -32.14 2.88 10.68
CA THR A 416 -31.54 2.87 12.00
C THR A 416 -30.08 2.48 11.86
N VAL A 417 -29.21 3.35 12.38
CA VAL A 417 -27.81 3.01 12.59
C VAL A 417 -27.67 2.57 14.04
N ARG A 418 -27.22 1.33 14.26
CA ARG A 418 -26.89 0.83 15.58
C ARG A 418 -25.38 0.86 15.75
N GLY A 419 -24.92 1.21 16.95
CA GLY A 419 -23.52 1.14 17.33
C GLY A 419 -23.36 0.37 18.63
N ASP A 420 -22.26 -0.35 18.77
CA ASP A 420 -21.85 -0.97 20.04
C ASP A 420 -21.30 0.04 21.06
N ARG A 421 -21.09 1.30 20.63
CA ARG A 421 -20.60 2.43 21.42
C ARG A 421 -21.17 3.76 20.92
N PRO A 422 -21.08 4.85 21.69
CA PRO A 422 -21.52 6.18 21.25
C PRO A 422 -20.79 6.64 19.98
N PHE A 423 -21.52 7.28 19.05
CA PHE A 423 -20.98 7.79 17.80
C PHE A 423 -21.67 9.07 17.36
N THR A 424 -21.00 9.82 16.49
CA THR A 424 -21.58 10.95 15.77
C THR A 424 -21.87 10.52 14.34
N LEU A 425 -23.12 10.65 13.91
CA LEU A 425 -23.53 10.45 12.52
C LEU A 425 -23.33 11.75 11.76
N ARG A 426 -22.66 11.70 10.60
CA ARG A 426 -22.51 12.84 9.69
C ARG A 426 -23.08 12.57 8.31
#